data_AF-J9F592-F1
#
_entry.id   AF-J9F592-F1
#
_cell.length_a   1.000
_cell.length_b   1.000
_cell.length_c   1.000
_cell.angle_alpha   90.00
_cell.angle_beta   90.00
_cell.angle_gamma   90.00
#
_symmetry.space_group_name_H-M   'P 1'
#
loop_
_entity.id
_entity.type
_entity.pdbx_description
1 polymer ?
#
loop_
_entity_poly.entity_id
_entity_poly.type
_entity_poly.pdbx_seq_one_letter_code
_entity_poly.pdbx_strand_id
1 'polypeptide(L)'
;MEDLCKMKYLDDSNGFRDVKDIEFKCQQLVEEHEESIENWYFHKQLSNPDLMKWFCYEKLRLCCDAGHFGADCKPCPGVDKGFPVCSGHGSCQGDGSREGSGKCRCDIGYVGFMCSNCDANYYATRNSSAFICSECHKSCRGGCSAGGPGNCKECHAGWVMNDSNECEDANECLDENRCTGNHVKCSNTDGSYECICEKGFVKGPKGICEIDVKAPSAINEERAKNRKSSGNLDNFDIDITTKIVDFDINIITKSFENPQKDLSDSKFESERSHKRNGQISTTDEL
;
A
#
# COMPACT_ATOMS: atom_id res chain seq x y z
N MET A 1 -26.49 -5.66 8.77
CA MET A 1 -26.74 -4.28 9.26
C MET A 1 -25.47 -3.44 9.35
N GLU A 2 -24.27 -4.03 9.44
CA GLU A 2 -22.99 -3.30 9.44
C GLU A 2 -22.79 -2.36 8.22
N ASP A 3 -23.41 -2.64 7.08
CA ASP A 3 -23.26 -1.80 5.87
C ASP A 3 -24.09 -0.51 5.87
N LEU A 4 -25.25 -0.47 6.54
CA LEU A 4 -26.05 0.76 6.73
C LEU A 4 -25.38 1.71 7.71
N CYS A 5 -24.60 1.15 8.62
CA CYS A 5 -24.02 1.85 9.77
C CYS A 5 -22.60 2.36 9.57
N LYS A 6 -22.29 2.74 8.32
CA LYS A 6 -21.06 3.48 8.03
C LYS A 6 -21.31 4.96 8.30
N MET A 7 -20.33 5.62 8.94
CA MET A 7 -20.30 7.07 9.23
C MET A 7 -20.82 7.97 8.09
N LYS A 8 -20.62 7.56 6.84
CA LYS A 8 -21.00 8.30 5.62
C LYS A 8 -22.50 8.32 5.29
N TYR A 9 -23.34 7.64 6.07
CA TYR A 9 -24.79 7.52 5.87
C TYR A 9 -25.62 8.13 7.01
N LEU A 10 -24.94 8.66 8.04
CA LEU A 10 -25.58 9.34 9.15
C LEU A 10 -25.59 10.84 8.89
N ASP A 11 -26.78 11.44 8.94
CA ASP A 11 -26.97 12.88 8.81
C ASP A 11 -26.17 13.61 9.91
N ASP A 12 -25.48 14.68 9.51
CA ASP A 12 -24.65 15.55 10.36
C ASP A 12 -23.29 14.95 10.84
N SER A 13 -22.55 14.32 9.93
CA SER A 13 -21.24 13.68 10.16
C SER A 13 -20.12 14.56 10.75
N ASN A 14 -20.26 15.89 10.70
CA ASN A 14 -19.25 16.83 11.19
C ASN A 14 -19.26 17.02 12.72
N GLY A 15 -20.24 16.45 13.44
CA GLY A 15 -20.37 16.57 14.90
C GLY A 15 -19.76 15.44 15.72
N PHE A 16 -19.39 14.31 15.10
CA PHE A 16 -19.03 13.10 15.83
C PHE A 16 -17.55 13.03 16.16
N ARG A 17 -17.24 12.97 17.45
CA ARG A 17 -15.86 12.93 17.96
C ARG A 17 -15.39 11.52 18.33
N ASP A 18 -16.31 10.55 18.42
CA ASP A 18 -16.02 9.19 18.90
C ASP A 18 -16.90 8.12 18.21
N VAL A 19 -16.37 6.89 18.09
CA VAL A 19 -17.02 5.73 17.45
C VAL A 19 -18.33 5.36 18.14
N LYS A 20 -18.44 5.63 19.45
CA LYS A 20 -19.63 5.36 20.27
C LYS A 20 -20.85 6.19 19.88
N ASP A 21 -20.66 7.44 19.45
CA ASP A 21 -21.78 8.30 19.06
C ASP A 21 -22.43 7.86 17.74
N ILE A 22 -21.60 7.28 16.86
CA ILE A 22 -22.02 6.71 15.58
C ILE A 22 -22.81 5.42 15.81
N GLU A 23 -22.30 4.55 16.68
CA GLU A 23 -22.99 3.31 17.07
C GLU A 23 -24.36 3.59 17.69
N PHE A 24 -24.45 4.59 18.57
CA PHE A 24 -25.71 5.01 19.19
C PHE A 24 -26.76 5.50 18.17
N LYS A 25 -26.37 6.41 17.26
CA LYS A 25 -27.30 6.88 16.21
C LYS A 25 -27.73 5.75 15.27
N CYS A 26 -26.83 4.81 15.03
CA CYS A 26 -27.12 3.63 14.24
C CYS A 26 -28.16 2.72 14.89
N GLN A 27 -28.00 2.46 16.19
CA GLN A 27 -29.00 1.73 16.96
C GLN A 27 -30.35 2.47 16.89
N GLN A 28 -30.37 3.78 17.09
CA GLN A 28 -31.60 4.58 17.00
C GLN A 28 -32.31 4.45 15.64
N LEU A 29 -31.57 4.52 14.53
CA LEU A 29 -32.12 4.34 13.17
C LEU A 29 -32.71 2.94 12.94
N VAL A 30 -32.09 1.91 13.50
CA VAL A 30 -32.61 0.53 13.41
C VAL A 30 -33.91 0.39 14.20
N GLU A 31 -33.93 0.91 15.43
CA GLU A 31 -35.13 0.90 16.29
C GLU A 31 -36.29 1.68 15.63
N GLU A 32 -36.02 2.86 15.07
CA GLU A 32 -37.03 3.68 14.37
C GLU A 32 -37.65 2.98 13.15
N HIS A 33 -36.95 2.01 12.58
CA HIS A 33 -37.37 1.32 11.36
C HIS A 33 -37.53 -0.19 11.51
N GLU A 34 -37.57 -0.68 12.75
CA GLU A 34 -37.69 -2.10 13.09
C GLU A 34 -38.87 -2.74 12.36
N GLU A 35 -40.06 -2.12 12.40
CA GLU A 35 -41.26 -2.61 11.71
C GLU A 35 -41.06 -2.76 10.19
N SER A 36 -40.34 -1.82 9.56
CA SER A 36 -40.05 -1.89 8.12
C SER A 36 -39.07 -3.03 7.80
N ILE A 37 -38.07 -3.24 8.68
CA ILE A 37 -37.08 -4.30 8.54
C ILE A 37 -37.73 -5.67 8.76
N GLU A 38 -38.57 -5.82 9.78
CA GLU A 38 -39.33 -7.04 10.06
C GLU A 38 -40.29 -7.38 8.93
N ASN A 39 -41.06 -6.40 8.44
CA ASN A 39 -41.94 -6.60 7.29
C ASN A 39 -41.16 -7.08 6.05
N TRP A 40 -39.97 -6.52 5.82
CA TRP A 40 -39.12 -7.00 4.75
C TRP A 40 -38.68 -8.44 4.97
N TYR A 41 -38.23 -8.77 6.19
CA TYR A 41 -37.75 -10.09 6.57
C TYR A 41 -38.83 -11.15 6.42
N PHE A 42 -40.05 -10.89 6.86
CA PHE A 42 -41.14 -11.86 6.84
C PHE A 42 -41.91 -11.92 5.52
N HIS A 43 -41.95 -10.84 4.73
CA HIS A 43 -42.88 -10.73 3.61
C HIS A 43 -42.28 -10.29 2.28
N LYS A 44 -41.07 -9.72 2.25
CA LYS A 44 -40.52 -9.13 1.02
C LYS A 44 -39.24 -9.78 0.49
N GLN A 45 -38.58 -10.67 1.22
CA GLN A 45 -37.33 -11.31 0.78
C GLN A 45 -37.40 -11.94 -0.63
N LEU A 46 -38.52 -12.58 -1.00
CA LEU A 46 -38.68 -13.18 -2.34
C LEU A 46 -38.88 -12.13 -3.44
N SER A 47 -39.51 -11.00 -3.11
CA SER A 47 -39.78 -9.91 -4.06
C SER A 47 -38.63 -8.90 -4.17
N ASN A 48 -37.87 -8.74 -3.09
CA ASN A 48 -36.81 -7.76 -2.90
C ASN A 48 -35.68 -8.44 -2.10
N PRO A 49 -34.87 -9.31 -2.72
CA PRO A 49 -33.87 -10.10 -2.01
C PRO A 49 -32.71 -9.24 -1.48
N ASP A 50 -32.47 -8.08 -2.07
CA ASP A 50 -31.46 -7.12 -1.62
C ASP A 50 -32.08 -6.13 -0.62
N LEU A 51 -31.86 -6.38 0.67
CA LEU A 51 -32.26 -5.48 1.76
C LEU A 51 -31.68 -4.08 1.56
N MET A 52 -30.45 -3.98 1.06
CA MET A 52 -29.76 -2.69 0.97
C MET A 52 -30.41 -1.82 -0.08
N LYS A 53 -30.64 -2.38 -1.27
CA LYS A 53 -31.38 -1.71 -2.34
C LYS A 53 -32.78 -1.32 -1.89
N TRP A 54 -33.53 -2.24 -1.29
CA TRP A 54 -34.90 -1.95 -0.87
C TRP A 54 -34.98 -0.91 0.26
N PHE A 55 -34.15 -1.07 1.30
CA PHE A 55 -34.23 -0.25 2.50
C PHE A 55 -33.48 1.08 2.35
N CYS A 56 -32.21 1.05 1.95
CA CYS A 56 -31.40 2.27 1.90
C CYS A 56 -31.70 3.14 0.66
N TYR A 57 -31.99 2.53 -0.49
CA TYR A 57 -32.16 3.27 -1.75
C TYR A 57 -33.62 3.65 -2.00
N GLU A 58 -34.53 2.69 -1.84
CA GLU A 58 -35.95 2.89 -2.17
C GLU A 58 -36.76 3.44 -0.98
N LYS A 59 -36.61 2.85 0.21
CA LYS A 59 -37.40 3.19 1.40
C LYS A 59 -36.90 4.45 2.11
N LEU A 60 -35.61 4.52 2.44
CA LEU A 60 -35.02 5.63 3.17
C LEU A 60 -34.42 6.70 2.27
N ARG A 61 -34.05 6.36 1.02
CA ARG A 61 -33.35 7.26 0.09
C ARG A 61 -32.14 7.94 0.74
N LEU A 62 -31.27 7.15 1.36
CA LEU A 62 -30.01 7.59 1.96
C LEU A 62 -28.79 7.17 1.11
N CYS A 63 -28.91 6.05 0.39
CA CYS A 63 -27.83 5.51 -0.44
C CYS A 63 -27.95 5.85 -1.92
N CYS A 64 -26.82 5.75 -2.60
CA CYS A 64 -26.67 5.73 -4.06
C CYS A 64 -25.94 4.44 -4.49
N ASP A 65 -26.06 4.08 -5.77
CA ASP A 65 -25.34 2.90 -6.31
C ASP A 65 -23.84 3.11 -6.18
N ALA A 66 -23.08 2.01 -6.08
CA ALA A 66 -21.63 2.10 -6.09
C ALA A 66 -21.15 2.87 -7.34
N GLY A 67 -20.20 3.79 -7.13
CA GLY A 67 -19.75 4.72 -8.16
C GLY A 67 -20.66 5.92 -8.39
N HIS A 68 -21.62 6.21 -7.50
CA HIS A 68 -22.49 7.40 -7.57
C HIS A 68 -22.49 8.18 -6.26
N PHE A 69 -22.74 9.50 -6.33
CA PHE A 69 -22.66 10.40 -5.18
C PHE A 69 -23.70 11.54 -5.23
N GLY A 70 -23.93 12.18 -4.08
CA GLY A 70 -24.73 13.40 -3.96
C GLY A 70 -26.24 13.17 -4.04
N ALA A 71 -27.03 14.21 -3.78
CA ALA A 71 -28.48 14.09 -3.57
C ALA A 71 -29.23 13.41 -4.73
N ASP A 72 -28.75 13.62 -5.96
CA ASP A 72 -29.31 13.06 -7.20
C ASP A 72 -28.64 11.73 -7.62
N CYS A 73 -27.69 11.20 -6.85
CA CYS A 73 -26.88 10.04 -7.20
C CYS A 73 -26.22 10.17 -8.58
N LYS A 74 -25.40 11.21 -8.77
CA LYS A 74 -24.66 11.44 -10.01
C LYS A 74 -23.47 10.48 -10.10
N PRO A 75 -23.08 10.02 -11.30
CA PRO A 75 -21.94 9.13 -11.45
C PRO A 75 -20.65 9.83 -11.03
N CYS A 76 -19.81 9.12 -10.28
CA CYS A 76 -18.45 9.52 -9.98
C CYS A 76 -17.62 9.60 -11.28
N PRO A 77 -16.54 10.40 -11.29
CA PRO A 77 -15.70 10.55 -12.48
C PRO A 77 -15.21 9.20 -13.01
N GLY A 78 -15.50 8.90 -14.28
CA GLY A 78 -15.10 7.66 -14.96
C GLY A 78 -16.23 6.68 -15.22
N VAL A 79 -17.19 6.59 -14.29
CA VAL A 79 -18.29 5.62 -14.34
C VAL A 79 -19.19 5.83 -15.55
N ASP A 80 -19.50 7.09 -15.85
CA ASP A 80 -20.30 7.53 -17.01
C ASP A 80 -19.68 7.11 -18.37
N LYS A 81 -18.37 6.87 -18.38
CA LYS A 81 -17.59 6.50 -19.57
C LYS A 81 -17.20 5.01 -19.59
N GLY A 82 -17.75 4.21 -18.67
CA GLY A 82 -17.42 2.79 -18.55
C GLY A 82 -16.04 2.50 -17.96
N PHE A 83 -15.39 3.50 -17.35
CA PHE A 83 -14.15 3.31 -16.59
C PHE A 83 -14.46 3.06 -15.10
N PRO A 84 -13.55 2.42 -14.36
CA PRO A 84 -13.66 2.37 -12.90
C PRO A 84 -13.70 3.77 -12.29
N VAL A 85 -14.26 3.87 -11.08
CA VAL A 85 -14.30 5.12 -10.30
C VAL A 85 -12.90 5.72 -10.22
N CYS A 86 -12.75 7.00 -10.57
CA CYS A 86 -11.47 7.71 -10.59
C CYS A 86 -10.39 6.97 -11.42
N SER A 87 -10.79 6.41 -12.57
CA SER A 87 -9.96 5.60 -13.46
C SER A 87 -9.30 4.39 -12.79
N GLY A 88 -9.74 4.00 -11.58
CA GLY A 88 -9.15 2.92 -10.79
C GLY A 88 -7.87 3.34 -10.04
N HIS A 89 -7.57 4.64 -9.97
CA HIS A 89 -6.37 5.21 -9.34
C HIS A 89 -6.72 6.23 -8.26
N GLY A 90 -7.80 5.96 -7.53
CA GLY A 90 -8.24 6.80 -6.43
C GLY A 90 -9.63 6.43 -5.92
N SER A 91 -10.13 7.27 -5.03
CA SER A 91 -11.45 7.13 -4.40
C SER A 91 -12.33 8.36 -4.64
N CYS A 92 -13.64 8.15 -4.81
CA CYS A 92 -14.60 9.23 -5.02
C CYS A 92 -15.21 9.69 -3.70
N GLN A 93 -15.20 11.01 -3.45
CA GLN A 93 -15.84 11.57 -2.26
C GLN A 93 -17.37 11.44 -2.33
N GLY A 94 -17.95 10.68 -1.41
CA GLY A 94 -19.40 10.43 -1.38
C GLY A 94 -19.82 9.16 -2.11
N ASP A 95 -18.88 8.30 -2.49
CA ASP A 95 -19.19 7.05 -3.19
C ASP A 95 -20.22 6.19 -2.45
N GLY A 96 -21.33 5.92 -3.14
CA GLY A 96 -22.49 5.17 -2.68
C GLY A 96 -23.39 5.94 -1.71
N SER A 97 -23.19 7.24 -1.52
CA SER A 97 -23.92 8.10 -0.58
C SER A 97 -24.63 9.24 -1.31
N ARG A 98 -25.74 9.73 -0.74
CA ARG A 98 -26.42 10.95 -1.21
C ARG A 98 -25.75 12.25 -0.78
N GLU A 99 -24.60 12.14 -0.12
CA GLU A 99 -23.74 13.27 0.23
C GLU A 99 -22.43 13.24 -0.56
N GLY A 100 -21.57 14.23 -0.31
CA GLY A 100 -20.25 14.35 -0.92
C GLY A 100 -20.24 15.12 -2.24
N SER A 101 -19.05 15.55 -2.64
CA SER A 101 -18.86 16.40 -3.83
C SER A 101 -18.46 15.64 -5.09
N GLY A 102 -18.25 14.32 -5.01
CA GLY A 102 -17.80 13.49 -6.13
C GLY A 102 -16.38 13.76 -6.62
N LYS A 103 -15.59 14.51 -5.85
CA LYS A 103 -14.19 14.78 -6.18
C LYS A 103 -13.36 13.52 -5.95
N CYS A 104 -12.49 13.20 -6.91
CA CYS A 104 -11.54 12.11 -6.76
C CYS A 104 -10.39 12.51 -5.83
N ARG A 105 -10.06 11.59 -4.92
CA ARG A 105 -8.83 11.59 -4.13
C ARG A 105 -7.91 10.54 -4.74
N CYS A 106 -6.91 11.01 -5.46
CA CYS A 106 -6.02 10.14 -6.23
C CYS A 106 -5.01 9.42 -5.36
N ASP A 107 -4.62 8.23 -5.82
CA ASP A 107 -3.51 7.47 -5.26
C ASP A 107 -2.18 8.17 -5.55
N ILE A 108 -1.14 7.79 -4.79
CA ILE A 108 0.19 8.38 -4.93
C ILE A 108 0.70 8.19 -6.37
N GLY A 109 1.17 9.29 -6.98
CA GLY A 109 1.66 9.31 -8.35
C GLY A 109 0.61 9.61 -9.43
N TYR A 110 -0.66 9.76 -9.04
CA TYR A 110 -1.76 10.07 -9.95
C TYR A 110 -2.39 11.43 -9.62
N VAL A 111 -2.79 12.16 -10.66
CA VAL A 111 -3.38 13.50 -10.56
C VAL A 111 -4.47 13.72 -11.60
N GLY A 112 -5.17 14.85 -11.44
CA GLY A 112 -6.24 15.28 -12.32
C GLY A 112 -7.62 14.87 -11.81
N PHE A 113 -8.65 15.35 -12.50
CA PHE A 113 -10.05 15.16 -12.07
C PHE A 113 -10.47 13.69 -12.00
N MET A 114 -9.88 12.84 -12.86
CA MET A 114 -10.16 11.41 -12.93
C MET A 114 -9.01 10.54 -12.43
N CYS A 115 -7.95 11.13 -11.84
CA CYS A 115 -6.72 10.40 -11.51
C CYS A 115 -6.11 9.67 -12.72
N SER A 116 -6.29 10.25 -13.91
CA SER A 116 -5.91 9.63 -15.18
C SER A 116 -4.51 10.02 -15.66
N ASN A 117 -3.85 10.94 -14.96
CA ASN A 117 -2.58 11.51 -15.37
C ASN A 117 -1.54 11.22 -14.29
N CYS A 118 -0.28 11.07 -14.69
CA CYS A 118 0.81 10.95 -13.73
C CYS A 118 1.15 12.31 -13.13
N ASP A 119 1.49 12.29 -11.84
CA ASP A 119 2.09 13.44 -11.16
C ASP A 119 3.42 13.83 -11.83
N ALA A 120 3.89 15.05 -11.60
CA ALA A 120 5.10 15.57 -12.23
C ALA A 120 6.35 14.70 -12.00
N ASN A 121 6.43 13.99 -10.86
CA ASN A 121 7.54 13.10 -10.52
C ASN A 121 7.32 11.64 -10.95
N TYR A 122 6.32 11.38 -11.79
CA TYR A 122 5.99 10.04 -12.27
C TYR A 122 5.88 10.03 -13.79
N TYR A 123 6.18 8.89 -14.40
CA TYR A 123 6.03 8.65 -15.83
C TYR A 123 5.06 7.49 -16.09
N ALA A 124 4.33 7.57 -17.20
CA ALA A 124 3.36 6.55 -17.57
C ALA A 124 4.06 5.33 -18.19
N THR A 125 3.87 4.16 -17.59
CA THR A 125 4.24 2.86 -18.13
C THR A 125 2.98 2.14 -18.61
N ARG A 126 3.01 1.48 -19.76
CA ARG A 126 1.87 0.71 -20.28
C ARG A 126 2.02 -0.76 -19.89
N ASN A 127 1.04 -1.32 -19.18
CA ASN A 127 0.93 -2.77 -18.98
C ASN A 127 -0.44 -3.26 -19.46
N SER A 128 -0.44 -4.11 -20.49
CA SER A 128 -1.52 -5.03 -20.87
C SER A 128 -2.97 -4.49 -20.74
N SER A 129 -3.18 -3.20 -21.08
CA SER A 129 -4.44 -2.42 -21.11
C SER A 129 -4.63 -1.34 -20.04
N ALA A 130 -3.74 -1.23 -19.04
CA ALA A 130 -3.73 -0.15 -18.05
C ALA A 130 -2.45 0.70 -18.19
N PHE A 131 -2.56 2.01 -17.90
CA PHE A 131 -1.39 2.87 -17.72
C PHE A 131 -1.10 2.96 -16.21
N ILE A 132 0.16 2.81 -15.84
CA ILE A 132 0.63 2.83 -14.46
C ILE A 132 1.62 3.97 -14.33
N CYS A 133 1.49 4.77 -13.27
CA CYS A 133 2.43 5.84 -12.99
C CYS A 133 3.57 5.30 -12.14
N SER A 134 4.77 5.29 -12.72
CA SER A 134 6.00 4.85 -12.08
C SER A 134 6.84 6.06 -11.70
N GLU A 135 7.47 6.04 -10.53
CA GLU A 135 8.27 7.17 -10.05
C GLU A 135 9.51 7.39 -10.91
N CYS A 136 9.87 8.65 -11.13
CA CYS A 136 11.12 9.03 -11.76
C CYS A 136 12.33 8.61 -10.90
N HIS A 137 13.51 8.56 -11.51
CA HIS A 137 14.72 8.39 -10.72
C HIS A 137 14.90 9.57 -9.76
N LYS A 138 15.39 9.31 -8.55
CA LYS A 138 15.60 10.31 -7.48
C LYS A 138 16.48 11.50 -7.89
N SER A 139 17.32 11.32 -8.91
CA SER A 139 18.16 12.37 -9.48
C SER A 139 17.40 13.35 -10.37
N CYS A 140 16.14 13.06 -10.74
CA CYS A 140 15.36 13.86 -11.67
C CYS A 140 14.62 15.00 -10.96
N ARG A 141 14.53 16.13 -11.65
CA ARG A 141 13.72 17.29 -11.27
C ARG A 141 12.83 17.69 -12.46
N GLY A 142 11.57 18.04 -12.17
CA GLY A 142 10.61 18.47 -13.21
C GLY A 142 10.04 17.33 -14.08
N GLY A 143 10.28 16.09 -13.66
CA GLY A 143 9.78 14.86 -14.29
C GLY A 143 10.75 14.15 -15.22
N CYS A 144 10.29 13.04 -15.79
CA CYS A 144 11.09 12.13 -16.58
C CYS A 144 10.28 11.49 -17.72
N SER A 145 10.98 10.97 -18.74
CA SER A 145 10.37 10.23 -19.87
C SER A 145 10.21 8.74 -19.58
N ALA A 146 11.09 8.18 -18.76
CA ALA A 146 11.13 6.79 -18.34
C ALA A 146 11.92 6.67 -17.02
N GLY A 147 12.10 5.44 -16.53
CA GLY A 147 12.89 5.19 -15.34
C GLY A 147 14.39 5.39 -15.57
N GLY A 148 15.15 5.53 -14.49
CA GLY A 148 16.60 5.66 -14.52
C GLY A 148 17.11 7.11 -14.71
N PRO A 149 18.40 7.34 -14.45
CA PRO A 149 19.01 8.69 -14.40
C PRO A 149 19.13 9.38 -15.77
N GLY A 150 19.12 8.61 -16.87
CA GLY A 150 19.20 9.11 -18.26
C GLY A 150 17.91 9.68 -18.84
N ASN A 151 16.82 9.63 -18.08
CA ASN A 151 15.49 10.01 -18.56
C ASN A 151 14.94 11.25 -17.86
N CYS A 152 15.78 11.96 -17.10
CA CYS A 152 15.40 13.18 -16.40
C CYS A 152 15.28 14.35 -17.37
N LYS A 153 14.27 15.21 -17.17
CA LYS A 153 14.24 16.51 -17.89
C LYS A 153 15.33 17.45 -17.39
N GLU A 154 15.50 17.51 -16.08
CA GLU A 154 16.53 18.26 -15.39
C GLU A 154 17.08 17.42 -14.23
N CYS A 155 18.33 17.63 -13.84
CA CYS A 155 18.88 17.00 -12.65
C CYS A 155 18.48 17.78 -11.39
N HIS A 156 18.25 17.06 -10.31
CA HIS A 156 18.02 17.63 -8.99
C HIS A 156 19.29 18.33 -8.48
N ALA A 157 19.14 19.24 -7.51
CA ALA A 157 20.31 19.80 -6.82
C ALA A 157 21.13 18.67 -6.17
N GLY A 158 22.46 18.75 -6.26
CA GLY A 158 23.37 17.66 -5.88
C GLY A 158 23.66 16.65 -6.99
N TRP A 159 23.04 16.82 -8.16
CA TRP A 159 23.26 15.98 -9.34
C TRP A 159 23.67 16.84 -10.54
N VAL A 160 24.51 16.29 -11.41
CA VAL A 160 24.97 16.94 -12.65
C VAL A 160 24.70 16.05 -13.85
N MET A 161 24.38 16.66 -14.98
CA MET A 161 24.18 15.94 -16.24
C MET A 161 25.55 15.60 -16.83
N ASN A 162 25.82 14.31 -17.06
CA ASN A 162 27.05 13.85 -17.68
C ASN A 162 26.99 13.88 -19.22
N ASP A 163 28.11 13.53 -19.86
CA ASP A 163 28.23 13.51 -21.34
C ASP A 163 27.25 12.53 -22.03
N SER A 164 26.70 11.57 -21.28
CA SER A 164 25.71 10.60 -21.76
C SER A 164 24.26 11.07 -21.54
N ASN A 165 24.05 12.32 -21.13
CA ASN A 165 22.76 12.86 -20.70
C ASN A 165 22.11 12.08 -19.55
N GLU A 166 22.93 11.57 -18.63
CA GLU A 166 22.46 10.96 -17.39
C GLU A 166 22.77 11.85 -16.21
N CYS A 167 21.82 11.97 -15.28
CA CYS A 167 22.05 12.64 -14.02
C CYS A 167 22.90 11.74 -13.11
N GLU A 168 24.14 12.14 -12.88
CA GLU A 168 25.06 11.52 -11.94
C GLU A 168 25.26 12.38 -10.71
N ASP A 169 25.61 11.74 -9.61
CA ASP A 169 25.82 12.39 -8.33
C ASP A 169 27.00 13.37 -8.43
N ALA A 170 26.78 14.62 -8.03
CA ALA A 170 27.81 15.63 -8.06
C ALA A 170 28.70 15.46 -6.84
N ASN A 171 29.98 15.12 -7.04
CA ASN A 171 30.89 14.99 -5.90
C ASN A 171 31.30 16.37 -5.37
N GLU A 172 30.56 16.92 -4.39
CA GLU A 172 30.87 18.25 -3.86
C GLU A 172 32.18 18.27 -3.07
N CYS A 173 32.66 17.11 -2.58
CA CYS A 173 33.93 17.03 -1.86
C CYS A 173 35.17 17.32 -2.73
N LEU A 174 35.02 17.42 -4.05
CA LEU A 174 36.07 17.91 -4.94
C LEU A 174 36.32 19.42 -4.78
N ASP A 175 35.38 20.16 -4.20
CA ASP A 175 35.54 21.56 -3.84
C ASP A 175 36.04 21.67 -2.39
N GLU A 176 37.31 22.06 -2.23
CA GLU A 176 37.98 22.19 -0.92
C GLU A 176 37.28 23.16 0.04
N ASN A 177 36.43 24.06 -0.47
CA ASN A 177 35.72 25.04 0.36
C ASN A 177 34.42 24.51 0.97
N ARG A 178 33.98 23.28 0.62
CA ARG A 178 32.68 22.75 1.09
C ARG A 178 32.66 22.40 2.57
N CYS A 179 33.74 21.81 3.07
CA CYS A 179 33.91 21.49 4.47
C CYS A 179 35.07 22.28 5.04
N THR A 180 34.76 23.34 5.79
CA THR A 180 35.76 24.19 6.43
C THR A 180 35.84 23.89 7.93
N GLY A 181 37.05 23.81 8.48
CA GLY A 181 37.31 23.57 9.90
C GLY A 181 38.44 22.59 10.17
N ASN A 182 39.02 22.65 11.37
CA ASN A 182 40.07 21.74 11.78
C ASN A 182 39.48 20.34 12.06
N HIS A 183 40.18 19.29 11.63
CA HIS A 183 39.79 17.89 11.82
C HIS A 183 38.42 17.55 11.23
N VAL A 184 38.03 18.25 10.15
CA VAL A 184 36.82 17.99 9.37
C VAL A 184 37.23 17.35 8.05
N LYS A 185 36.54 16.27 7.68
CA LYS A 185 36.66 15.58 6.40
C LYS A 185 35.33 15.62 5.66
N CYS A 186 35.37 15.91 4.37
CA CYS A 186 34.20 15.78 3.51
C CYS A 186 33.95 14.32 3.14
N SER A 187 32.70 13.88 3.22
CA SER A 187 32.20 12.59 2.76
C SER A 187 31.10 12.82 1.74
N ASN A 188 31.33 12.42 0.49
CA ASN A 188 30.32 12.52 -0.56
C ASN A 188 29.18 11.54 -0.29
N THR A 189 27.95 11.96 -0.53
CA THR A 189 26.74 11.14 -0.35
C THR A 189 25.84 11.28 -1.57
N ASP A 190 24.92 10.36 -1.77
CA ASP A 190 24.05 10.41 -2.95
C ASP A 190 23.09 11.62 -2.89
N GLY A 191 23.27 12.55 -3.82
CA GLY A 191 22.58 13.84 -3.95
C GLY A 191 23.05 14.92 -2.97
N SER A 192 24.14 14.71 -2.22
CA SER A 192 24.63 15.69 -1.24
C SER A 192 26.03 15.36 -0.69
N TYR A 193 26.46 16.05 0.36
CA TYR A 193 27.68 15.73 1.08
C TYR A 193 27.52 15.93 2.58
N GLU A 194 28.33 15.23 3.35
CA GLU A 194 28.42 15.38 4.79
C GLU A 194 29.84 15.78 5.23
N CYS A 195 29.94 16.82 6.05
CA CYS A 195 31.18 17.15 6.75
C CYS A 195 31.22 16.37 8.08
N ILE A 196 32.12 15.39 8.15
CA ILE A 196 32.32 14.49 9.29
C ILE A 196 33.64 14.80 9.98
N CYS A 197 33.75 14.50 11.27
CA CYS A 197 35.02 14.65 11.98
C CYS A 197 36.00 13.54 11.61
N GLU A 198 37.29 13.87 11.56
CA GLU A 198 38.36 12.90 11.37
C GLU A 198 38.38 11.84 12.48
N LYS A 199 39.01 10.70 12.19
CA LYS A 199 39.14 9.62 13.18
C LYS A 199 39.83 10.14 14.45
N GLY A 200 39.19 9.89 15.61
CA GLY A 200 39.66 10.39 16.90
C GLY A 200 39.07 11.75 17.29
N PHE A 201 38.17 12.31 16.48
CA PHE A 201 37.43 13.53 16.77
C PHE A 201 35.91 13.31 16.66
N VAL A 202 35.14 14.06 17.43
CA VAL A 202 33.66 14.06 17.43
C VAL A 202 33.13 15.49 17.37
N LYS A 203 31.92 15.67 16.83
CA LYS A 203 31.26 16.99 16.82
C LYS A 203 30.96 17.42 18.26
N GLY A 204 31.66 18.46 18.70
CA GLY A 204 31.39 19.13 19.97
C GLY A 204 30.09 19.94 19.93
N PRO A 205 29.67 20.51 21.07
CA PRO A 205 28.41 21.25 21.20
C PRO A 205 28.34 22.52 20.34
N LYS A 206 29.49 23.03 19.89
CA LYS A 206 29.59 24.18 18.98
C LYS A 206 29.66 23.78 17.50
N GLY A 207 29.50 22.49 17.18
CA GLY A 207 29.64 21.96 15.81
C GLY A 207 31.08 21.84 15.32
N ILE A 208 32.07 22.03 16.20
CA ILE A 208 33.50 21.93 15.91
C ILE A 208 33.98 20.51 16.27
N CYS A 209 34.92 19.96 15.49
CA CYS A 209 35.51 18.66 15.79
C CYS A 209 36.50 18.75 16.95
N GLU A 210 36.22 18.02 18.03
CA GLU A 210 37.00 17.97 19.27
C GLU A 210 37.48 16.53 19.53
N ILE A 211 38.59 16.35 20.25
CA ILE A 211 39.17 15.03 20.51
C ILE A 211 38.14 14.13 21.21
N ASP A 212 37.94 12.93 20.66
CA ASP A 212 37.07 11.92 21.24
C ASP A 212 37.75 11.24 22.44
N VAL A 213 37.60 11.86 23.61
CA VAL A 213 38.09 11.32 24.89
C VAL A 213 37.37 10.06 25.35
N LYS A 214 36.27 9.67 24.68
CA LYS A 214 35.49 8.47 24.99
C LYS A 214 35.78 7.31 24.03
N ALA A 215 36.49 7.57 22.92
CA ALA A 215 36.93 6.52 22.00
C ALA A 215 37.86 5.55 22.75
N PRO A 216 37.62 4.23 22.68
CA PRO A 216 38.56 3.27 23.21
C PRO A 216 39.90 3.45 22.49
N SER A 217 40.99 3.61 23.26
CA SER A 217 42.35 3.67 22.71
C SER A 217 42.58 2.53 21.72
N ALA A 218 43.20 2.79 20.57
CA ALA A 218 43.49 1.80 19.52
C ALA A 218 44.17 0.50 20.04
N ILE A 219 44.80 0.57 21.22
CA ILE A 219 45.38 -0.55 21.97
C ILE A 219 44.32 -1.60 22.40
N ASN A 220 43.06 -1.18 22.63
CA ASN A 220 41.95 -2.06 23.03
C ASN A 220 41.21 -2.67 21.84
N GLU A 221 41.27 -2.07 20.64
CA GLU A 221 40.65 -2.62 19.42
C GLU A 221 41.40 -3.87 18.91
N GLU A 222 42.74 -3.87 18.94
CA GLU A 222 43.52 -5.06 18.59
C GLU A 222 43.35 -6.18 19.63
N ARG A 223 43.17 -5.84 20.91
CA ARG A 223 42.90 -6.82 21.97
C ARG A 223 41.51 -7.44 21.87
N ALA A 224 40.52 -6.70 21.36
CA ALA A 224 39.17 -7.21 21.07
C ALA A 224 39.11 -8.10 19.80
N LYS A 225 39.96 -7.82 18.80
CA LYS A 225 40.12 -8.67 17.60
C LYS A 225 40.91 -9.96 17.91
N ASN A 226 41.97 -9.88 18.74
CA ASN A 226 42.76 -11.05 19.17
C ASN A 226 42.03 -11.96 20.18
N ARG A 227 41.03 -11.47 20.92
CA ARG A 227 40.16 -12.34 21.75
C ARG A 227 39.24 -13.27 20.93
N LYS A 228 39.04 -13.01 19.63
CA LYS A 228 38.26 -13.89 18.74
C LYS A 228 39.07 -15.02 18.10
N SER A 229 40.41 -15.07 18.26
CA SER A 229 41.24 -16.12 17.63
C SER A 229 42.08 -16.96 18.60
N SER A 230 41.94 -16.79 19.93
CA SER A 230 42.64 -17.65 20.90
C SER A 230 41.77 -17.88 22.14
N GLY A 231 41.14 -19.05 22.19
CA GLY A 231 40.28 -19.52 23.28
C GLY A 231 39.66 -20.86 22.88
N ASN A 232 40.42 -21.93 23.08
CA ASN A 232 40.07 -23.31 22.74
C ASN A 232 39.07 -23.90 23.76
N LEU A 233 38.38 -24.95 23.31
CA LEU A 233 37.47 -25.86 24.02
C LEU A 233 37.77 -26.03 25.53
N ASP A 234 36.75 -25.85 26.37
CA ASP A 234 36.20 -26.91 27.25
C ASP A 234 35.05 -26.40 28.14
N ASN A 235 33.90 -27.07 27.99
CA ASN A 235 32.73 -27.22 28.88
C ASN A 235 32.02 -26.00 29.47
N PHE A 236 30.83 -25.71 28.95
CA PHE A 236 29.65 -25.42 29.77
C PHE A 236 28.38 -25.94 29.06
N ASP A 237 27.52 -26.56 29.85
CA ASP A 237 26.37 -27.39 29.47
C ASP A 237 25.46 -26.79 28.37
N ILE A 238 25.21 -27.58 27.33
CA ILE A 238 24.09 -27.35 26.42
C ILE A 238 22.82 -27.79 27.15
N ASP A 239 22.19 -26.86 27.86
CA ASP A 239 20.86 -27.04 28.39
C ASP A 239 19.84 -27.03 27.23
N ILE A 240 19.33 -28.21 26.88
CA ILE A 240 18.39 -28.45 25.78
C ILE A 240 16.98 -27.90 26.08
N THR A 241 16.79 -27.13 27.17
CA THR A 241 15.46 -26.68 27.59
C THR A 241 15.08 -25.24 27.20
N THR A 242 15.93 -24.47 26.49
CA THR A 242 15.60 -23.07 26.13
C THR A 242 15.53 -22.78 24.62
N LYS A 243 15.36 -23.81 23.77
CA LYS A 243 15.00 -23.66 22.34
C LYS A 243 13.57 -24.14 22.01
N ILE A 244 12.72 -24.20 23.03
CA ILE A 244 11.27 -24.45 22.89
C ILE A 244 10.54 -23.35 23.66
N VAL A 245 10.74 -22.10 23.25
CA VAL A 245 9.89 -20.93 23.56
C VAL A 245 10.34 -19.81 22.62
N ASP A 246 10.00 -19.96 21.33
CA ASP A 246 9.84 -18.85 20.36
C ASP A 246 9.34 -19.37 18.99
N PHE A 247 8.68 -20.53 18.99
CA PHE A 247 7.99 -21.07 17.82
C PHE A 247 6.66 -21.68 18.23
N ASP A 248 5.83 -20.91 18.95
CA ASP A 248 4.39 -21.20 19.17
C ASP A 248 3.66 -19.99 19.78
N ILE A 249 3.71 -18.85 19.10
CA ILE A 249 2.70 -17.77 19.26
C ILE A 249 2.26 -17.34 17.87
N ASN A 250 1.49 -18.20 17.19
CA ASN A 250 0.70 -17.76 16.04
C ASN A 250 -0.48 -18.66 15.67
N ILE A 251 -1.03 -19.49 16.57
CA ILE A 251 -2.27 -20.23 16.27
C ILE A 251 -3.14 -20.41 17.52
N ILE A 252 -3.67 -19.32 18.12
CA ILE A 252 -4.97 -19.36 18.82
C ILE A 252 -5.62 -17.99 18.66
N THR A 253 -6.33 -17.79 17.54
CA THR A 253 -7.70 -17.23 17.47
C THR A 253 -8.12 -17.19 16.00
N LYS A 254 -8.57 -18.33 15.48
CA LYS A 254 -9.71 -18.37 14.56
C LYS A 254 -10.32 -19.77 14.58
N SER A 255 -11.58 -19.78 15.00
CA SER A 255 -12.62 -20.70 14.55
C SER A 255 -12.69 -22.08 15.20
N PHE A 256 -13.38 -22.11 16.33
CA PHE A 256 -14.35 -23.17 16.60
C PHE A 256 -15.35 -23.25 15.42
N GLU A 257 -15.34 -24.42 14.76
CA GLU A 257 -16.45 -25.25 14.23
C GLU A 257 -17.76 -24.55 13.80
N ASN A 258 -18.45 -24.93 12.70
CA ASN A 258 -18.65 -26.31 12.22
C ASN A 258 -19.32 -26.34 10.80
N PRO A 259 -19.80 -27.48 10.26
CA PRO A 259 -19.33 -28.06 9.00
C PRO A 259 -20.40 -28.01 7.89
N GLN A 260 -20.04 -28.12 6.61
CA GLN A 260 -20.78 -28.84 5.57
C GLN A 260 -20.17 -28.59 4.18
N LYS A 261 -20.04 -29.69 3.42
CA LYS A 261 -19.83 -29.80 1.96
C LYS A 261 -18.43 -29.45 1.43
N ASP A 262 -17.85 -30.22 0.52
CA ASP A 262 -18.22 -31.51 -0.05
C ASP A 262 -16.94 -32.13 -0.63
N LEU A 263 -16.94 -33.45 -0.61
CA LEU A 263 -15.96 -34.30 -1.27
C LEU A 263 -15.87 -33.99 -2.76
N SER A 264 -14.66 -33.84 -3.29
CA SER A 264 -14.05 -34.84 -4.19
C SER A 264 -12.84 -34.22 -4.88
N ASP A 265 -11.64 -34.71 -4.58
CA ASP A 265 -10.65 -35.05 -5.61
C ASP A 265 -9.46 -35.75 -4.96
N SER A 266 -9.38 -37.07 -5.15
CA SER A 266 -8.16 -37.77 -5.51
C SER A 266 -8.34 -39.29 -5.44
N LYS A 267 -8.07 -39.93 -6.57
CA LYS A 267 -7.55 -41.30 -6.79
C LYS A 267 -8.12 -41.80 -8.12
N PHE A 268 -7.40 -42.44 -9.00
CA PHE A 268 -6.01 -42.88 -9.09
C PHE A 268 -5.87 -43.40 -10.53
N GLU A 269 -4.65 -43.48 -11.02
CA GLU A 269 -4.28 -44.10 -12.31
C GLU A 269 -4.86 -45.52 -12.47
N SER A 270 -5.25 -45.91 -13.69
CA SER A 270 -4.50 -46.90 -14.50
C SER A 270 -5.32 -47.47 -15.68
N GLU A 271 -4.58 -47.72 -16.77
CA GLU A 271 -4.71 -48.83 -17.74
C GLU A 271 -5.89 -48.97 -18.74
N ARG A 272 -5.50 -48.77 -20.00
CA ARG A 272 -5.63 -49.71 -21.15
C ARG A 272 -6.95 -50.46 -21.42
N SER A 273 -7.47 -50.12 -22.61
CA SER A 273 -7.74 -51.03 -23.74
C SER A 273 -9.13 -51.65 -23.91
N HIS A 274 -9.62 -51.43 -25.14
CA HIS A 274 -10.44 -52.32 -25.99
C HIS A 274 -11.97 -52.29 -25.90
N LYS A 275 -12.53 -51.63 -26.95
CA LYS A 275 -13.53 -52.14 -27.91
C LYS A 275 -14.90 -52.61 -27.37
N ARG A 276 -15.96 -51.91 -27.79
CA ARG A 276 -16.71 -52.24 -29.03
C ARG A 276 -17.84 -51.24 -29.34
N ASN A 277 -17.90 -50.86 -30.62
CA ASN A 277 -19.05 -50.60 -31.50
C ASN A 277 -20.09 -49.53 -31.09
N GLY A 278 -20.57 -48.64 -31.97
CA GLY A 278 -20.44 -48.48 -33.41
C GLY A 278 -21.59 -47.61 -33.96
N GLN A 279 -21.47 -47.22 -35.24
CA GLN A 279 -22.35 -46.40 -36.12
C GLN A 279 -21.95 -44.92 -36.18
N ILE A 280 -21.18 -44.42 -37.16
CA ILE A 280 -21.34 -44.37 -38.64
C ILE A 280 -22.55 -43.55 -39.11
N SER A 281 -22.27 -42.37 -39.68
CA SER A 281 -22.75 -41.83 -40.96
C SER A 281 -22.42 -40.33 -41.00
N THR A 282 -21.28 -39.87 -41.54
CA THR A 282 -21.09 -39.40 -42.93
C THR A 282 -22.20 -38.49 -43.46
N THR A 283 -21.86 -37.24 -43.74
CA THR A 283 -22.05 -36.55 -45.04
C THR A 283 -21.18 -35.29 -45.08
N ASP A 284 -20.10 -35.36 -45.88
CA ASP A 284 -19.56 -34.22 -46.59
C ASP A 284 -20.53 -33.86 -47.73
N GLU A 285 -20.72 -32.57 -48.03
CA GLU A 285 -20.58 -31.99 -49.37
C GLU A 285 -20.99 -30.50 -49.41
N LEU A 286 -20.13 -29.72 -50.07
CA LEU A 286 -20.28 -28.36 -50.64
C LEU A 286 -20.06 -27.14 -49.73
#